data_AF-A0A8J5CH01-F1
#
_entry.id   AF-A0A8J5CH01-F1
#
_cell.length_a   1.000
_cell.length_b   1.000
_cell.length_c   1.000
_cell.angle_alpha   90.00
_cell.angle_beta   90.00
_cell.angle_gamma   90.00
#
_symmetry.space_group_name_H-M   'P 1'
#
loop_
_entity.id
_entity.type
_entity.pdbx_description
1 polymer ?
#
loop_
_entity_poly.entity_id
_entity_poly.type
_entity_poly.pdbx_seq_one_letter_code
_entity_poly.pdbx_strand_id
1 'polypeptide(L)'
;MVIGQYVRASLVHSCGQYNDFGRPSLAISSLLEILCKLLGHESSVTSRGAIAGLGLCVDELLHSLHASVILAVIPHLINVAANLYWLVKVELCELLSGLPLSFTDHVESCGNSSTPGTCVPLPPADRFSHRVLTAVLVPLLADQDPRVRAAAAAACVR
;
A
#
# COMPACT_ATOMS: atom_id res chain seq x y z
N MET A 1 -6.91 3.13 -12.47
CA MET A 1 -6.29 1.94 -13.09
C MET A 1 -7.25 0.76 -12.97
N VAL A 2 -7.42 -0.06 -14.02
CA VAL A 2 -8.47 -1.11 -14.09
C VAL A 2 -8.33 -2.17 -12.99
N ILE A 3 -7.10 -2.61 -12.67
CA ILE A 3 -6.88 -3.66 -11.67
C ILE A 3 -7.36 -3.22 -10.27
N GLY A 4 -7.03 -1.99 -9.86
CA GLY A 4 -7.47 -1.46 -8.56
C GLY A 4 -8.99 -1.39 -8.42
N GLN A 5 -9.67 -0.88 -9.47
CA GLN A 5 -11.14 -0.84 -9.49
C GLN A 5 -11.77 -2.23 -9.47
N TYR A 6 -11.17 -3.19 -10.19
CA TYR A 6 -11.65 -4.57 -10.20
C TYR A 6 -11.54 -5.21 -8.82
N VAL A 7 -10.39 -5.08 -8.15
CA VAL A 7 -10.18 -5.64 -6.80
C VAL A 7 -11.16 -5.01 -5.81
N ARG A 8 -11.32 -3.68 -5.84
CA ARG A 8 -12.31 -3.00 -5.00
C ARG A 8 -13.73 -3.50 -5.26
N ALA A 9 -14.15 -3.55 -6.52
CA ALA A 9 -15.49 -4.00 -6.88
C ALA A 9 -15.76 -5.45 -6.45
N SER A 10 -14.76 -6.33 -6.60
CA SER A 10 -14.81 -7.72 -6.13
C SER A 10 -15.03 -7.81 -4.62
N LEU A 11 -14.24 -7.06 -3.84
CA LEU A 11 -14.33 -7.07 -2.37
C LEU A 11 -15.62 -6.44 -1.85
N VAL A 12 -16.06 -5.33 -2.45
CA VAL A 12 -17.30 -4.64 -2.08
C VAL A 12 -18.52 -5.51 -2.39
N HIS A 13 -18.54 -6.17 -3.56
CA HIS A 13 -19.66 -7.02 -3.96
C HIS A 13 -19.84 -8.25 -3.06
N SER A 14 -18.74 -8.75 -2.50
CA SER A 14 -18.73 -9.97 -1.68
C SER A 14 -18.43 -9.72 -0.21
N CYS A 15 -18.72 -8.50 0.29
CA CYS A 15 -18.64 -8.12 1.70
C CYS A 15 -17.29 -8.49 2.36
N GLY A 16 -16.18 -8.27 1.65
CA GLY A 16 -14.82 -8.56 2.15
C GLY A 16 -14.30 -9.98 1.83
N GLN A 17 -15.07 -10.82 1.15
CA GLN A 17 -14.55 -12.01 0.46
C GLN A 17 -14.15 -11.65 -0.97
N TYR A 18 -13.04 -12.19 -1.46
CA TYR A 18 -12.68 -12.02 -2.86
C TYR A 18 -13.60 -12.87 -3.75
N ASN A 19 -14.21 -12.24 -4.74
CA ASN A 19 -15.03 -12.89 -5.75
C ASN A 19 -14.41 -12.70 -7.13
N ASP A 20 -14.04 -13.80 -7.75
CA ASP A 20 -13.40 -13.83 -9.05
C ASP A 20 -14.39 -13.62 -10.23
N PHE A 21 -15.68 -13.42 -9.94
CA PHE A 21 -16.76 -13.28 -10.92
C PHE A 21 -16.78 -14.43 -11.96
N GLY A 22 -16.40 -15.63 -11.54
CA GLY A 22 -16.30 -16.79 -12.43
C GLY A 22 -15.07 -16.77 -13.34
N ARG A 23 -14.04 -15.99 -13.00
CA ARG A 23 -12.75 -15.92 -13.70
C ARG A 23 -11.64 -16.52 -12.83
N PRO A 24 -11.48 -17.86 -12.82
CA PRO A 24 -10.57 -18.56 -11.91
C PRO A 24 -9.08 -18.21 -12.11
N SER A 25 -8.71 -17.60 -13.24
CA SER A 25 -7.34 -17.15 -13.51
C SER A 25 -6.96 -15.83 -12.83
N LEU A 26 -7.92 -15.09 -12.28
CA LEU A 26 -7.68 -13.81 -11.61
C LEU A 26 -7.64 -14.02 -10.11
N ALA A 27 -6.51 -14.50 -9.58
CA ALA A 27 -6.30 -14.54 -8.14
C ALA A 27 -5.93 -13.14 -7.62
N ILE A 28 -6.41 -12.76 -6.44
CA ILE A 28 -6.10 -11.46 -5.82
C ILE A 28 -4.59 -11.24 -5.66
N SER A 29 -3.86 -12.29 -5.30
CA SER A 29 -2.39 -12.28 -5.18
C SER A 29 -1.71 -11.96 -6.51
N SER A 30 -2.16 -12.58 -7.60
CA SER A 30 -1.61 -12.33 -8.95
C SER A 30 -1.86 -10.89 -9.42
N LEU A 31 -3.02 -10.33 -9.10
CA LEU A 31 -3.36 -8.94 -9.45
C LEU A 31 -2.52 -7.94 -8.65
N LEU A 32 -2.29 -8.23 -7.37
CA LEU A 32 -1.41 -7.43 -6.51
C LEU A 32 0.05 -7.55 -6.94
N GLU A 33 0.49 -8.73 -7.38
CA GLU A 33 1.84 -8.92 -7.93
C GLU A 33 2.04 -8.06 -9.20
N ILE A 34 1.05 -8.01 -10.10
CA ILE A 34 1.10 -7.14 -11.27
C ILE A 34 1.18 -5.67 -10.83
N LEU A 35 0.37 -5.25 -9.87
CA LEU A 35 0.42 -3.90 -9.29
C LEU A 35 1.80 -3.56 -8.72
N CYS A 36 2.40 -4.48 -7.95
CA CYS A 36 3.75 -4.37 -7.42
C CYS A 36 4.81 -4.20 -8.51
N LYS A 37 4.70 -4.96 -9.61
CA LYS A 37 5.59 -4.82 -10.78
C LYS A 37 5.43 -3.45 -11.45
N LEU A 38 4.21 -2.93 -11.53
CA LEU A 38 3.95 -1.61 -12.12
C LEU A 38 4.44 -0.46 -11.24
N LEU A 39 4.42 -0.61 -9.91
CA LEU A 39 4.97 0.38 -8.97
C LEU A 39 6.47 0.62 -9.20
N GLY A 40 7.23 -0.45 -9.42
CA GLY A 40 8.68 -0.40 -9.68
C GLY A 40 9.07 -0.16 -11.14
N HIS A 41 8.13 0.24 -12.00
CA HIS A 41 8.39 0.40 -13.42
C HIS A 41 9.18 1.69 -13.75
N GLU A 42 10.07 1.63 -14.73
CA GLU A 42 10.92 2.76 -15.20
C GLU A 42 10.10 4.00 -15.58
N SER A 43 8.94 3.79 -16.20
CA SER A 43 8.01 4.86 -16.57
C SER A 43 7.30 5.43 -15.35
N SER A 44 7.53 6.71 -15.08
CA SER A 44 6.85 7.47 -14.01
C SER A 44 5.33 7.57 -14.19
N VAL A 45 4.84 7.48 -15.44
CA VAL A 45 3.39 7.45 -15.72
C VAL A 45 2.79 6.11 -15.29
N THR A 46 3.52 5.02 -15.53
CA THR A 46 3.09 3.67 -15.15
C THR A 46 3.07 3.50 -13.63
N SER A 47 4.13 3.95 -12.94
CA SER A 47 4.20 3.87 -11.47
C SER A 47 3.13 4.72 -10.80
N ARG A 48 2.86 5.94 -11.29
CA ARG A 48 1.71 6.75 -10.83
C ARG A 48 0.38 6.04 -11.04
N GLY A 49 0.17 5.46 -12.22
CA GLY A 49 -1.03 4.67 -12.50
C GLY A 49 -1.21 3.53 -11.51
N ALA A 50 -0.12 2.88 -11.10
CA ALA A 50 -0.12 1.83 -10.10
C ALA A 50 -0.43 2.36 -8.69
N ILE A 51 0.16 3.49 -8.27
CA ILE A 51 -0.15 4.15 -6.97
C ILE A 51 -1.63 4.52 -6.90
N ALA A 52 -2.15 5.18 -7.95
CA ALA A 52 -3.56 5.54 -8.03
C ALA A 52 -4.47 4.31 -8.04
N GLY A 53 -4.05 3.22 -8.71
CA GLY A 53 -4.76 1.95 -8.68
C GLY A 53 -4.79 1.31 -7.30
N LEU A 54 -3.67 1.34 -6.59
CA LEU A 54 -3.53 0.81 -5.25
C LEU A 54 -4.39 1.62 -4.25
N GLY A 55 -4.38 2.95 -4.34
CA GLY A 55 -5.24 3.81 -3.51
C GLY A 55 -6.74 3.57 -3.68
N LEU A 56 -7.16 3.00 -4.81
CA LEU A 56 -8.54 2.59 -5.02
C LEU A 56 -8.88 1.23 -4.42
N CYS A 57 -7.94 0.44 -3.92
CA CYS A 57 -8.27 -0.88 -3.37
C CYS A 57 -7.68 -1.17 -2.00
N VAL A 58 -6.69 -0.41 -1.51
CA VAL A 58 -6.05 -0.74 -0.22
C VAL A 58 -7.03 -0.68 0.93
N ASP A 59 -7.91 0.33 0.97
CA ASP A 59 -8.85 0.48 2.07
C ASP A 59 -9.78 -0.73 2.17
N GLU A 60 -10.45 -1.11 1.07
CA GLU A 60 -11.28 -2.31 1.06
C GLU A 60 -10.48 -3.61 1.24
N LEU A 61 -9.23 -3.68 0.77
CA LEU A 61 -8.34 -4.84 1.00
C LEU A 61 -8.00 -5.01 2.46
N LEU A 62 -7.68 -3.92 3.17
CA LEU A 62 -7.37 -3.96 4.60
C LEU A 62 -8.59 -4.44 5.40
N HIS A 63 -9.79 -3.99 5.07
CA HIS A 63 -11.01 -4.44 5.74
C HIS A 63 -11.50 -5.84 5.29
N SER A 64 -10.80 -6.50 4.38
CA SER A 64 -11.16 -7.82 3.85
C SER A 64 -10.49 -8.98 4.58
N LEU A 65 -10.94 -10.21 4.31
CA LEU A 65 -10.29 -11.44 4.79
C LEU A 65 -8.89 -11.67 4.17
N HIS A 66 -8.54 -10.91 3.13
CA HIS A 66 -7.28 -11.00 2.41
C HIS A 66 -6.30 -9.88 2.77
N ALA A 67 -6.49 -9.23 3.93
CA ALA A 67 -5.63 -8.14 4.39
C ALA A 67 -4.14 -8.51 4.42
N SER A 68 -3.78 -9.78 4.70
CA SER A 68 -2.39 -10.23 4.70
C SER A 68 -1.67 -10.05 3.35
N VAL A 69 -2.41 -10.04 2.24
CA VAL A 69 -1.83 -9.87 0.89
C VAL A 69 -1.28 -8.45 0.70
N ILE A 70 -1.79 -7.45 1.43
CA ILE A 70 -1.28 -6.07 1.36
C ILE A 70 0.15 -5.96 1.87
N LEU A 71 0.57 -6.87 2.77
CA LEU A 71 1.90 -6.84 3.38
C LEU A 71 3.00 -7.02 2.32
N ALA A 72 2.71 -7.74 1.24
CA ALA A 72 3.63 -7.91 0.11
C ALA A 72 3.86 -6.61 -0.69
N VAL A 73 2.94 -5.64 -0.60
CA VAL A 73 3.02 -4.35 -1.31
C VAL A 73 3.92 -3.36 -0.58
N ILE A 74 4.08 -3.51 0.74
CA ILE A 74 4.84 -2.60 1.61
C ILE A 74 6.26 -2.33 1.11
N PRO A 75 7.11 -3.35 0.81
CA PRO A 75 8.47 -3.09 0.36
C PRO A 75 8.52 -2.31 -0.97
N HIS A 76 7.50 -2.50 -1.81
CA HIS A 76 7.41 -1.85 -3.10
C HIS A 76 7.06 -0.36 -2.95
N LEU A 77 6.22 0.01 -1.99
CA LEU A 77 5.93 1.41 -1.66
C LEU A 77 7.17 2.16 -1.17
N ILE A 78 8.02 1.51 -0.36
CA ILE A 78 9.27 2.11 0.11
C ILE A 78 10.21 2.37 -1.07
N ASN A 79 10.32 1.41 -2.01
CA ASN A 79 11.16 1.59 -3.21
C ASN A 79 10.67 2.72 -4.12
N VAL A 80 9.35 2.94 -4.21
CA VAL A 80 8.76 4.04 -5.00
C VAL A 80 9.18 5.41 -4.48
N ALA A 81 9.47 5.55 -3.18
CA ALA A 81 9.95 6.81 -2.60
C ALA A 81 11.30 7.27 -3.19
N ALA A 82 12.12 6.33 -3.68
CA ALA A 82 13.40 6.61 -4.32
C ALA A 82 13.26 7.09 -5.78
N ASN A 83 12.05 7.09 -6.36
CA ASN A 83 11.83 7.54 -7.74
C ASN A 83 12.21 9.02 -7.91
N LEU A 84 12.96 9.37 -8.96
CA LEU A 84 13.43 10.75 -9.17
C LEU A 84 12.30 11.74 -9.51
N TYR A 85 11.14 11.25 -9.96
CA TYR A 85 10.04 12.11 -10.38
C TYR A 85 9.19 12.58 -9.20
N TRP A 86 9.24 13.88 -8.91
CA TRP A 86 8.57 14.51 -7.76
C TRP A 86 7.07 14.16 -7.63
N LEU A 87 6.35 14.05 -8.76
CA LEU A 87 4.91 13.80 -8.74
C LEU A 87 4.57 12.37 -8.30
N VAL A 88 5.45 11.40 -8.57
CA VAL A 88 5.32 10.02 -8.04
C VAL A 88 5.42 10.06 -6.51
N LYS A 89 6.39 10.81 -5.97
CA LYS A 89 6.57 10.98 -4.53
C LYS A 89 5.37 11.64 -3.86
N VAL A 90 4.80 12.68 -4.50
CA VAL A 90 3.58 13.34 -4.00
C VAL A 90 2.39 12.37 -3.96
N GLU A 91 2.16 11.59 -5.02
CA GLU A 91 1.08 10.60 -5.01
C GLU A 91 1.31 9.48 -4.00
N LEU A 92 2.57 9.08 -3.77
CA LEU A 92 2.91 8.15 -2.70
C LEU A 92 2.54 8.72 -1.33
N CYS A 93 2.86 9.99 -1.05
CA CYS A 93 2.47 10.65 0.20
C CYS A 93 0.95 10.69 0.38
N GLU A 94 0.21 11.05 -0.67
CA GLU A 94 -1.26 11.07 -0.62
C GLU A 94 -1.83 9.68 -0.35
N LEU A 95 -1.32 8.64 -1.03
CA LEU A 95 -1.69 7.25 -0.77
C LEU A 95 -1.46 6.89 0.69
N LEU A 96 -0.23 7.12 1.21
CA LEU A 96 0.15 6.77 2.58
C LEU A 96 -0.70 7.51 3.62
N SER A 97 -1.06 8.77 3.34
CA SER A 97 -1.91 9.58 4.22
C SER A 97 -3.35 9.09 4.32
N GLY A 98 -3.80 8.29 3.36
CA GLY A 98 -5.11 7.64 3.38
C GLY A 98 -5.10 6.25 4.01
N LEU A 99 -3.94 5.70 4.38
CA LEU A 99 -3.85 4.35 4.93
C LEU A 99 -4.00 4.35 6.46
N PRO A 100 -4.87 3.49 7.02
CA PRO A 100 -4.92 3.30 8.46
C PRO A 100 -3.68 2.50 8.94
N LEU A 101 -2.56 3.19 9.17
CA LEU A 101 -1.27 2.59 9.54
C LEU A 101 -1.37 1.69 10.77
N SER A 102 -2.18 2.07 11.77
CA SER A 102 -2.41 1.27 12.97
C SER A 102 -3.06 -0.09 12.67
N PHE A 103 -3.93 -0.14 11.67
CA PHE A 103 -4.57 -1.38 11.25
C PHE A 103 -3.60 -2.25 10.45
N THR A 104 -2.78 -1.65 9.57
CA THR A 104 -1.73 -2.37 8.86
C THR A 104 -0.71 -3.00 9.82
N ASP A 105 -0.30 -2.27 10.87
CA ASP A 105 0.57 -2.79 11.93
C ASP A 105 -0.06 -3.99 12.67
N HIS A 106 -1.38 -3.96 12.88
CA HIS A 106 -2.13 -5.06 13.48
C HIS A 106 -2.14 -6.28 12.55
N VAL A 107 -2.44 -6.10 11.26
CA VAL A 107 -2.40 -7.16 10.25
C VAL A 107 -1.01 -7.80 10.16
N GLU A 108 0.06 -7.00 10.22
CA GLU A 108 1.45 -7.48 10.25
C GLU A 108 1.74 -8.30 11.52
N SER A 109 1.27 -7.82 12.68
CA SER A 109 1.44 -8.50 13.98
C SER A 109 0.68 -9.84 14.05
N CYS A 110 -0.49 -9.95 13.42
CA CYS A 110 -1.26 -11.19 13.34
C CYS A 110 -0.78 -12.11 12.20
N GLY A 111 -0.14 -11.57 11.15
CA GLY A 111 0.43 -12.36 10.05
C GLY A 111 1.72 -13.09 10.41
N ASN A 112 2.52 -12.52 11.33
CA ASN A 112 3.80 -13.09 11.75
C ASN A 112 3.67 -14.17 12.85
N SER A 113 2.46 -14.40 13.36
CA SER A 113 2.24 -15.44 14.36
C SER A 113 2.06 -16.81 13.71
N SER A 114 2.87 -17.78 14.14
CA SER A 114 2.77 -19.18 13.72
C SER A 114 1.50 -19.89 14.22
N THR A 115 0.77 -19.30 15.17
CA THR A 115 -0.47 -19.84 15.72
C THR A 115 -1.66 -18.98 15.28
N PRO A 116 -2.69 -19.55 14.64
CA PRO A 116 -3.87 -18.80 14.24
C PRO A 116 -4.59 -18.24 15.47
N GLY A 117 -4.77 -16.91 15.52
CA GLY A 117 -5.48 -16.21 16.59
C GLY A 117 -4.59 -15.55 17.66
N THR A 118 -3.27 -15.71 17.60
CA THR A 118 -2.34 -15.10 18.58
C THR A 118 -1.52 -14.00 17.92
N CYS A 119 -1.96 -12.74 17.97
CA CYS A 119 -1.15 -11.65 17.43
C CYS A 119 0.02 -11.36 18.38
N VAL A 120 1.25 -11.59 17.91
CA VAL A 120 2.45 -11.29 18.69
C VAL A 120 2.84 -9.83 18.42
N PRO A 121 2.94 -8.96 19.45
CA PRO A 121 3.36 -7.59 19.25
C PRO A 121 4.74 -7.55 18.60
N LEU A 122 4.83 -6.98 17.41
CA LEU A 122 6.11 -6.70 16.76
C LEU A 122 6.89 -5.62 17.53
N PRO A 123 8.24 -5.71 17.55
CA PRO A 123 9.08 -4.63 18.03
C PRO A 123 8.68 -3.30 17.36
N PRO A 124 8.70 -2.16 18.07
CA PRO A 124 8.27 -0.87 17.51
C PRO A 124 9.01 -0.49 16.22
N ALA A 125 10.27 -0.91 16.09
CA ALA A 125 11.12 -0.61 14.93
C ALA A 125 10.71 -1.36 13.66
N ASP A 126 10.09 -2.53 13.80
CA ASP A 126 9.75 -3.42 12.68
C ASP A 126 8.35 -3.15 12.12
N ARG A 127 7.55 -2.34 12.81
CA ARG A 127 6.19 -1.98 12.41
C ARG A 127 6.19 -1.24 11.08
N PHE A 128 5.22 -1.56 10.23
CA PHE A 128 4.97 -0.85 8.99
C PHE A 128 4.94 0.67 9.18
N SER A 129 4.21 1.17 10.18
CA SER A 129 4.13 2.60 10.49
C SER A 129 5.50 3.24 10.71
N HIS A 130 6.36 2.60 11.50
CA HIS A 130 7.72 3.07 11.76
C HIS A 130 8.59 3.05 10.51
N ARG A 131 8.48 2.00 9.68
CA ARG A 131 9.22 1.88 8.42
C ARG A 131 8.80 2.95 7.41
N VAL A 132 7.50 3.21 7.27
CA VAL A 132 6.98 4.28 6.41
C VAL A 132 7.44 5.65 6.90
N LEU A 133 7.35 5.92 8.20
CA LEU A 133 7.80 7.19 8.76
C LEU A 133 9.30 7.42 8.53
N THR A 134 10.14 6.45 8.88
CA THR A 134 11.60 6.59 8.86
C THR A 134 12.22 6.47 7.47
N ALA A 135 11.72 5.55 6.63
CA ALA A 135 12.30 5.28 5.31
C ALA A 135 11.66 6.10 4.18
N VAL A 136 10.43 6.62 4.38
CA VAL A 136 9.70 7.35 3.33
C VAL A 136 9.43 8.79 3.76
N LEU A 137 8.61 9.02 4.79
CA LEU A 137 8.12 10.37 5.09
C LEU A 137 9.21 11.32 5.59
N VAL A 138 10.08 10.88 6.51
CA VAL A 138 11.18 11.71 7.04
C VAL A 138 12.17 12.13 5.93
N PRO A 139 12.66 11.24 5.05
CA PRO A 139 13.46 11.64 3.90
C PRO A 139 12.74 12.61 2.95
N LEU A 140 11.44 12.41 2.70
CA LEU A 140 10.66 13.27 1.80
C LEU A 140 10.39 14.67 2.38
N LEU A 141 10.39 14.83 3.70
CA LEU A 141 10.37 16.17 4.34
C LEU A 141 11.64 16.98 4.04
N ALA A 142 12.76 16.31 3.78
CA ALA A 142 14.03 16.94 3.40
C ALA A 142 14.25 16.98 1.88
N ASP A 143 13.22 16.67 1.06
CA ASP A 143 13.33 16.66 -0.39
C ASP A 143 13.63 18.06 -0.95
N GLN A 144 14.29 18.12 -2.10
CA GLN A 144 14.63 19.39 -2.76
C GLN A 144 13.39 20.09 -3.31
N ASP A 145 12.38 19.34 -3.76
CA ASP A 145 11.16 19.91 -4.32
C ASP A 145 10.19 20.36 -3.21
N PRO A 146 9.77 21.65 -3.16
CA PRO A 146 8.84 22.14 -2.14
C PRO A 146 7.48 21.44 -2.16
N ARG A 147 7.04 20.93 -3.31
CA ARG A 147 5.74 20.23 -3.43
C ARG A 147 5.79 18.88 -2.73
N VAL A 148 6.93 18.18 -2.85
CA VAL A 148 7.16 16.90 -2.15
C VAL A 148 7.21 17.12 -0.65
N ARG A 149 7.92 18.16 -0.18
CA ARG A 149 7.96 18.51 1.24
C ARG A 149 6.58 18.85 1.80
N ALA A 150 5.79 19.63 1.08
CA ALA A 150 4.43 19.98 1.48
C ALA A 150 3.52 18.73 1.57
N ALA A 151 3.59 17.83 0.59
CA ALA A 151 2.83 16.59 0.60
C ALA A 151 3.26 15.64 1.73
N ALA A 152 4.56 15.51 1.99
CA ALA A 152 5.08 14.72 3.10
C ALA A 152 4.64 15.29 4.46
N ALA A 153 4.69 16.62 4.63
CA ALA A 153 4.21 17.28 5.84
C ALA A 153 2.70 17.07 6.05
N ALA A 154 1.90 17.17 4.99
CA ALA A 154 0.46 16.88 5.06
C ALA A 154 0.19 15.42 5.42
N ALA A 155 0.96 14.48 4.88
CA ALA A 155 0.83 13.06 5.16
C ALA A 155 1.19 12.70 6.60
N CYS A 156 2.14 13.37 7.24
CA CYS A 156 2.49 13.14 8.64
C CYS A 156 1.43 13.61 9.65
N VAL A 157 0.55 14.52 9.25
CA VAL A 157 -0.48 15.11 10.14
C VAL A 157 -1.77 14.29 10.14
N ARG A 158 -2.04 13.53 9.07
CA ARG A 158 -3.21 12.66 8.94
C ARG A 158 -2.97 11.34 9.66
#